data_AF-A0A7C3FFN7-F1
#
_entry.id   AF-A0A7C3FFN7-F1
#
_cell.length_a   1.000
_cell.length_b   1.000
_cell.length_c   1.000
_cell.angle_alpha   90.00
_cell.angle_beta   90.00
_cell.angle_gamma   90.00
#
_symmetry.space_group_name_H-M   'P 1'
#
loop_
_entity.id
_entity.type
_entity.pdbx_description
1 polymer ?
#
loop_
_entity_poly.entity_id
_entity_poly.type
_entity_poly.pdbx_seq_one_letter_code
_entity_poly.pdbx_strand_id
1 'polypeptide(L)'
;MLQREYVEELRCFETDGLFREQPVRRIRVFSPALAKKNNLAIRTSSDLELHPEILAFEGHIDEDGKIYFADRRAAMRKTGGT
;
A
#
# COMPACT_ATOMS: atom_id res chain seq x y z
N MET A 1 9.29 6.69 -12.09
CA MET A 1 10.32 6.88 -11.04
C MET A 1 9.62 7.48 -9.82
N LEU A 2 9.76 6.89 -8.64
CA LEU A 2 9.17 7.42 -7.39
C LEU A 2 9.98 8.66 -6.96
N GLN A 3 9.31 9.76 -6.59
CA GLN A 3 10.01 10.95 -6.09
C GLN A 3 10.63 10.64 -4.71
N ARG A 4 11.77 11.26 -4.42
CA ARG A 4 12.55 10.97 -3.21
C ARG A 4 11.76 11.25 -1.93
N GLU A 5 10.93 12.29 -1.92
CA GLU A 5 10.11 12.63 -0.76
C GLU A 5 9.12 11.51 -0.41
N TYR A 6 8.64 10.73 -1.39
CA TYR A 6 7.76 9.59 -1.13
C TYR A 6 8.47 8.40 -0.48
N VAL A 7 9.76 8.18 -0.78
CA VAL A 7 10.48 7.02 -0.24
C VAL A 7 10.74 7.18 1.26
N GLU A 8 10.98 8.42 1.71
CA GLU A 8 11.25 8.71 3.12
C GLU A 8 9.96 8.67 3.98
N GLU A 9 8.80 8.95 3.37
CA GLU A 9 7.52 9.08 4.07
C GLU A 9 6.63 7.83 4.03
N LEU A 10 6.71 7.00 3.00
CA LEU A 10 5.83 5.83 2.87
C LEU A 10 6.21 4.72 3.87
N ARG A 11 5.21 3.92 4.25
CA ARG A 11 5.39 2.72 5.06
C ARG A 11 4.70 1.55 4.38
N CYS A 12 5.16 0.34 4.68
CA CYS A 12 4.58 -0.87 4.13
C CYS A 12 4.31 -1.93 5.18
N PHE A 13 3.36 -2.81 4.86
CA PHE A 13 3.21 -4.11 5.51
C PHE A 13 3.56 -5.20 4.51
N GLU A 14 4.32 -6.18 5.00
CA GLU A 14 4.57 -7.43 4.31
C GLU A 14 3.85 -8.54 5.04
N THR A 15 3.14 -9.38 4.29
CA THR A 15 2.43 -10.55 4.83
C THR A 15 2.53 -11.70 3.84
N ASP A 16 2.61 -12.92 4.35
CA ASP A 16 2.53 -14.10 3.49
C ASP A 16 1.17 -14.18 2.79
N GLY A 17 1.15 -14.74 1.59
CA GLY A 17 -0.08 -14.96 0.86
C GLY A 17 0.11 -15.78 -0.41
N LEU A 18 -0.96 -15.89 -1.17
CA LEU A 18 -0.96 -16.56 -2.47
C LEU A 18 -1.30 -15.58 -3.59
N PHE A 19 -0.61 -15.70 -4.73
CA PHE A 19 -0.95 -15.06 -5.99
C PHE A 19 -0.93 -16.11 -7.10
N ARG A 20 -2.07 -16.30 -7.77
CA ARG A 20 -2.26 -17.39 -8.75
C ARG A 20 -1.79 -18.75 -8.21
N GLU A 21 -2.22 -19.06 -6.98
CA GLU A 21 -1.90 -20.31 -6.26
C GLU A 21 -0.41 -20.48 -5.87
N GLN A 22 0.46 -19.52 -6.20
CA GLN A 22 1.86 -19.53 -5.79
C GLN A 22 2.09 -18.73 -4.50
N PRO A 23 2.94 -19.23 -3.57
CA PRO A 23 3.38 -18.47 -2.40
C PRO A 23 4.08 -17.18 -2.79
N VAL A 24 3.68 -16.08 -2.17
CA VAL A 24 4.28 -14.76 -2.37
C VAL A 24 4.28 -13.98 -1.06
N ARG A 25 5.18 -12.99 -0.94
CA ARG A 25 5.06 -11.96 0.09
C ARG A 25 4.22 -10.82 -0.45
N ARG A 26 3.01 -10.62 0.06
CA ARG A 26 2.17 -9.48 -0.29
C ARG A 26 2.75 -8.21 0.33
N ILE A 27 2.76 -7.13 -0.43
CA ILE A 27 3.19 -5.81 0.04
C ILE A 27 2.04 -4.83 -0.14
N ARG A 28 1.73 -4.09 0.92
CA ARG A 28 0.85 -2.91 0.84
C ARG A 28 1.58 -1.68 1.33
N VAL A 29 1.53 -0.61 0.55
CA VAL A 29 2.25 0.63 0.81
C VAL A 29 1.24 1.75 1.03
N PHE A 30 1.42 2.53 2.10
CA PHE A 30 0.53 3.62 2.46
C PHE A 30 1.32 4.84 2.95
N SER A 31 0.64 6.00 3.00
CA SER A 31 1.19 7.23 3.57
C SER A 31 0.70 7.42 5.01
N PRO A 32 1.58 7.35 6.02
CA PRO A 32 1.24 7.68 7.40
C PRO A 32 0.78 9.14 7.56
N ALA A 33 1.33 10.07 6.78
CA ALA A 33 0.92 11.46 6.79
C ALA A 33 -0.55 11.61 6.35
N LEU A 34 -0.97 10.88 5.32
CA LEU A 34 -2.35 10.87 4.88
C LEU A 34 -3.28 10.16 5.88
N ALA A 35 -2.85 9.04 6.46
CA ALA A 35 -3.58 8.39 7.54
C ALA A 35 -3.82 9.35 8.71
N LYS A 36 -2.78 10.09 9.14
CA LYS A 36 -2.89 11.13 10.17
C LYS A 36 -3.84 12.25 9.77
N LYS A 37 -3.78 12.74 8.53
CA LYS A 37 -4.70 13.78 8.02
C LYS A 37 -6.17 13.33 8.08
N ASN A 38 -6.43 12.05 7.84
CA ASN A 38 -7.76 11.45 7.88
C ASN A 38 -8.15 10.92 9.29
N ASN A 39 -7.34 11.18 10.33
CA ASN A 39 -7.53 10.66 11.69
C ASN A 39 -7.61 9.13 11.78
N LEU A 40 -6.89 8.43 10.90
CA LEU A 40 -6.82 6.97 10.86
C LEU A 40 -5.59 6.46 11.61
N ALA A 41 -5.78 5.46 12.46
CA ALA A 41 -4.70 4.80 13.20
C ALA A 41 -4.35 3.45 12.54
N ILE A 42 -3.43 3.47 11.59
CA ILE A 42 -2.98 2.27 10.88
C ILE A 42 -1.79 1.66 11.62
N ARG A 43 -1.98 0.46 12.18
CA ARG A 43 -0.94 -0.29 12.92
C ARG A 43 -0.67 -1.66 12.32
N THR A 44 -1.63 -2.21 11.57
CA THR A 44 -1.58 -3.54 10.97
C THR A 44 -1.98 -3.50 9.49
N SER A 45 -1.65 -4.57 8.76
CA SER A 45 -2.11 -4.75 7.37
C SER A 45 -3.64 -4.81 7.29
N SER A 46 -4.31 -5.39 8.29
CA SER A 46 -5.77 -5.46 8.35
C SER A 46 -6.42 -4.09 8.53
N ASP A 47 -5.80 -3.19 9.30
CA ASP A 47 -6.29 -1.80 9.39
C ASP A 47 -6.30 -1.14 8.00
N LEU A 48 -5.30 -1.44 7.18
CA LEU A 48 -5.17 -0.89 5.83
C LEU A 48 -6.21 -1.47 4.85
N GLU A 49 -6.72 -2.68 5.07
CA GLU A 49 -7.81 -3.26 4.28
C GLU A 49 -9.13 -2.51 4.47
N LEU A 50 -9.34 -1.97 5.68
CA LEU A 50 -10.52 -1.17 6.02
C LEU A 50 -10.46 0.25 5.42
N HIS A 51 -9.27 0.69 4.99
CA HIS A 51 -9.01 2.05 4.52
C HIS A 51 -8.30 2.07 3.15
N PRO A 52 -8.96 1.60 2.07
CA PRO A 52 -8.38 1.58 0.74
C PRO A 52 -8.05 2.98 0.19
N GLU A 53 -8.64 4.04 0.73
CA GLU A 53 -8.42 5.44 0.33
C GLU A 53 -7.03 5.99 0.67
N ILE A 54 -6.28 5.33 1.56
CA ILE A 54 -4.90 5.71 1.92
C ILE A 54 -3.84 4.75 1.36
N LEU A 55 -4.27 3.71 0.64
CA LEU A 55 -3.40 2.74 -0.01
C LEU A 55 -2.79 3.36 -1.28
N ALA A 56 -1.47 3.54 -1.28
CA ALA A 56 -0.75 4.10 -2.41
C ALA A 56 -0.40 3.02 -3.43
N PHE A 57 0.10 1.87 -2.96
CA PHE A 57 0.49 0.75 -3.81
C PHE A 57 0.11 -0.57 -3.16
N GLU A 58 -0.23 -1.55 -4.00
CA GLU A 58 -0.49 -2.92 -3.59
C GLU A 58 0.22 -3.87 -4.55
N GLY A 59 0.84 -4.90 -4.01
CA GLY A 59 1.74 -5.74 -4.79
C GLY A 59 2.14 -7.02 -4.10
N HIS A 60 3.09 -7.71 -4.71
CA HIS A 60 3.73 -8.89 -4.14
C HIS A 60 5.18 -9.02 -4.60
N ILE A 61 5.96 -9.76 -3.79
CA ILE A 61 7.29 -10.26 -4.11
C ILE A 61 7.16 -11.75 -4.42
N ASP A 62 7.61 -12.17 -5.60
CA ASP A 62 7.68 -13.59 -5.97
C ASP A 62 8.90 -14.30 -5.35
N GLU A 63 9.01 -15.61 -5.58
CA GLU A 63 10.10 -16.45 -5.06
C GLU A 63 11.49 -16.03 -5.59
N ASP A 64 11.55 -15.39 -6.76
CA ASP A 64 12.78 -14.86 -7.36
C ASP A 64 13.16 -13.47 -6.78
N GLY A 65 12.35 -12.92 -5.88
CA GLY A 65 12.54 -11.58 -5.33
C GLY A 65 12.08 -10.45 -6.26
N LYS A 66 11.39 -10.74 -7.36
CA LYS A 66 10.84 -9.71 -8.24
C LYS A 66 9.61 -9.09 -7.59
N ILE A 67 9.52 -7.76 -7.70
CA ILE A 67 8.48 -6.97 -7.07
C ILE A 67 7.51 -6.47 -8.12
N TYR A 68 6.22 -6.73 -7.93
CA TYR A 68 5.13 -6.26 -8.79
C TYR A 68 4.22 -5.35 -7.98
N PHE A 69 3.96 -4.13 -8.47
CA PHE A 69 3.05 -3.18 -7.84
C PHE A 69 1.97 -2.68 -8.81
N ALA A 70 0.76 -2.58 -8.30
CA ALA A 70 -0.31 -1.77 -8.86
C ALA A 70 -0.31 -0.39 -8.19
N ASP A 71 -0.37 0.67 -9.01
CA ASP A 71 -0.57 2.04 -8.52
C ASP A 71 -2.05 2.26 -8.16
N ARG A 72 -2.32 2.46 -6.87
CA ARG A 72 -3.67 2.68 -6.35
C ARG A 72 -3.97 4.17 -6.13
N ARG A 73 -3.00 5.06 -6.36
CA ARG A 73 -3.16 6.52 -6.13
C ARG A 73 -4.21 7.17 -7.02
N ALA A 74 -4.48 6.59 -8.20
CA ALA A 74 -5.56 7.04 -9.07
C ALA A 74 -6.94 6.94 -8.39
N ALA A 75 -7.14 5.96 -7.50
CA ALA A 75 -8.36 5.83 -6.72
C ALA A 75 -8.45 6.91 -5.62
N MET A 76 -7.32 7.30 -5.03
CA MET A 76 -7.24 8.36 -4.00
C MET A 76 -7.67 9.74 -4.53
N ARG A 77 -7.52 10.00 -5.84
CA ARG A 77 -7.94 11.26 -6.45
C ARG A 77 -9.46 11.43 -6.57
N LYS A 78 -10.24 10.35 -6.49
CA LYS A 78 -11.70 10.40 -6.69
C LYS A 78 -12.49 10.67 -5.41
N THR A 79 -11.89 10.52 -4.23
CA THR A 79 -12.55 10.68 -2.93
C THR A 79 -12.37 12.05 -2.29
N GLY A 80 -11.57 12.95 -2.89
CA GLY A 80 -11.30 14.30 -2.39
C GLY A 80 -12.10 15.42 -3.05
N GLY A 81 -13.17 15.09 -3.80
CA GLY A 81 -14.01 16.06 -4.49
C GLY A 81 -15.46 15.98 -4.02
N THR A 82 -15.79 16.66 -2.93
CA THR A 82 -17.09 17.32 -2.71
C THR A 82 -16.95 18.35 -1.61
#